data_AF-A0A1G6SSB8-F1
#
_entry.id   AF-A0A1G6SSB8-F1
#
_cell.length_a   1.000
_cell.length_b   1.000
_cell.length_c   1.000
_cell.angle_alpha   90.00
_cell.angle_beta   90.00
_cell.angle_gamma   90.00
#
_symmetry.space_group_name_H-M   'P 1'
#
loop_
_entity.id
_entity.type
_entity.pdbx_description
1 polymer ?
#
loop_
_entity_poly.entity_id
_entity_poly.type
_entity_poly.pdbx_seq_one_letter_code
_entity_poly.pdbx_strand_id
1 'polypeptide(L)'
;MKYVWRAFNARPLGMPIPPNWIGLAAFGLLGAFLSPGFWLLGAGLEVAYLWATSSSKRFRATVDSAAFKPGHSERIEESAEDARYRALLSQLGAAEAAQHQQIEARAREIVGRLRSSSLMATHADSVEQLVWLHLRLLAARMAIGHVVQTAQAEHARLQQQEDALRARLEDSSIGADLRRSLEQQVSVIDQRQAAHAAAGERLEHVDAELARIDQQMALIREQSLLATDADGVVHSLNALASSFDEANRWLERQRDLAGILEGPEPVRLPKRVMQGPPPVPQRGRASERQS
;
A
#
# COMPACT_ATOMS: atom_id res chain seq x y z
N MET A 1 0.03 20.76 -28.89
CA MET A 1 -1.01 19.71 -28.93
C MET A 1 -1.69 19.44 -27.58
N LYS A 2 -0.97 19.42 -26.43
CA LYS A 2 -1.55 19.18 -25.09
C LYS A 2 -2.75 20.08 -24.71
N TYR A 3 -2.71 21.36 -25.07
CA TYR A 3 -3.77 22.32 -24.72
C TYR A 3 -5.07 22.12 -25.51
N VAL A 4 -4.96 21.74 -26.80
CA VAL A 4 -6.12 21.49 -27.68
C VAL A 4 -6.88 20.25 -27.22
N TRP A 5 -6.15 19.20 -26.84
CA TRP A 5 -6.74 17.96 -26.35
C TRP A 5 -7.43 18.13 -24.99
N ARG A 6 -6.86 18.95 -24.09
CA ARG A 6 -7.49 19.29 -22.80
C ARG A 6 -8.72 20.19 -22.95
N ALA A 7 -8.75 21.09 -23.93
CA ALA A 7 -9.93 21.90 -24.22
C ALA A 7 -11.07 21.04 -24.81
N PHE A 8 -10.74 20.10 -25.69
CA PHE A 8 -11.73 19.19 -26.28
C PHE A 8 -12.40 18.28 -25.24
N ASN A 9 -11.65 17.86 -24.21
CA ASN A 9 -12.14 16.96 -23.17
C ASN A 9 -12.56 17.68 -21.87
N ALA A 10 -12.72 19.01 -21.89
CA ALA A 10 -13.12 19.78 -20.72
C ALA A 10 -14.59 19.51 -20.35
N ARG A 11 -14.85 19.28 -19.06
CA ARG A 11 -16.19 19.01 -18.49
C ARG A 11 -16.63 20.16 -17.58
N PRO A 12 -17.20 21.23 -18.13
CA PRO A 12 -17.77 22.29 -17.30
C PRO A 12 -19.07 21.80 -16.63
N LEU A 13 -19.31 22.21 -15.37
CA LEU A 13 -20.54 21.95 -14.60
C LEU A 13 -20.88 20.49 -14.25
N GLY A 14 -19.89 19.61 -14.03
CA GLY A 14 -20.14 18.30 -13.42
C GLY A 14 -20.91 17.29 -14.30
N MET A 15 -20.95 17.50 -15.62
CA MET A 15 -21.56 16.55 -16.56
C MET A 15 -20.70 15.28 -16.76
N PRO A 16 -21.31 14.09 -16.89
CA PRO A 16 -20.59 12.82 -17.04
C PRO A 16 -19.93 12.64 -18.41
N ILE A 17 -20.38 13.37 -19.43
CA ILE A 17 -19.86 13.32 -20.80
C ILE A 17 -19.47 14.75 -21.22
N PRO A 18 -18.27 14.97 -21.82
CA PRO A 18 -17.85 16.30 -22.25
C PRO A 18 -18.82 16.86 -23.32
N PRO A 19 -19.24 18.13 -23.22
CA PRO A 19 -20.22 18.72 -24.14
C PRO A 19 -19.83 18.63 -25.62
N ASN A 20 -18.53 18.66 -25.92
CA ASN A 20 -18.02 18.57 -27.29
C ASN A 20 -18.33 17.21 -27.95
N TRP A 21 -18.31 16.11 -27.18
CA TRP A 21 -18.68 14.78 -27.69
C TRP A 21 -20.18 14.67 -27.98
N ILE A 22 -21.01 15.37 -27.21
CA ILE A 22 -22.46 15.46 -27.44
C ILE A 22 -22.72 16.31 -28.70
N GLY A 23 -21.99 17.41 -28.88
CA GLY A 23 -22.04 18.23 -30.08
C GLY A 23 -21.67 17.46 -31.35
N LEU A 24 -20.55 16.71 -31.31
CA LEU A 24 -20.09 15.90 -32.43
C LEU A 24 -21.07 14.77 -32.78
N ALA A 25 -21.64 14.11 -31.77
CA ALA A 25 -22.67 13.10 -31.97
C ALA A 25 -23.97 13.70 -32.54
N ALA A 26 -24.41 14.86 -32.05
CA ALA A 26 -25.62 15.53 -32.51
C ALA A 26 -25.50 16.04 -33.96
N PHE A 27 -24.39 16.68 -34.34
CA PHE A 27 -24.14 17.14 -35.71
C PHE A 27 -23.88 16.00 -36.69
N GLY A 28 -23.24 14.91 -36.23
CA GLY A 28 -23.10 13.67 -37.00
C GLY A 28 -24.44 13.05 -37.36
N LEU A 29 -25.35 12.95 -36.38
CA LEU A 29 -26.71 12.44 -36.56
C LEU A 29 -27.56 13.34 -37.46
N LEU A 30 -27.49 14.66 -37.26
CA LEU A 30 -28.22 15.65 -38.06
C LEU A 30 -27.80 15.64 -39.54
N GLY A 31 -26.51 15.54 -39.85
CA GLY A 31 -26.10 15.49 -41.24
C GLY A 31 -26.27 14.13 -41.93
N ALA A 32 -26.39 13.04 -41.15
CA ALA A 32 -26.75 11.73 -41.69
C ALA A 32 -28.23 11.63 -42.09
N PHE A 33 -29.13 12.35 -41.39
CA PHE A 33 -30.58 12.25 -41.60
C PHE A 33 -31.22 13.42 -42.35
N LEU A 34 -30.65 14.64 -42.32
CA LEU A 34 -31.26 15.83 -42.95
C LEU A 34 -30.49 16.34 -44.18
N SER A 35 -29.21 16.70 -44.03
CA SER A 35 -28.37 17.09 -45.18
C SER A 35 -26.86 17.04 -44.88
N PRO A 36 -26.00 16.67 -45.85
CA PRO A 36 -24.55 16.58 -45.65
C PRO A 36 -23.86 17.91 -45.30
N GLY A 37 -24.51 19.05 -45.53
CA GLY A 37 -23.96 20.39 -45.25
C GLY A 37 -23.74 20.67 -43.76
N PHE A 38 -24.46 19.95 -42.88
CA PHE A 38 -24.29 20.09 -41.43
C PHE A 38 -22.94 19.56 -40.92
N TRP A 39 -22.27 18.69 -41.66
CA TRP A 39 -20.96 18.15 -41.26
C TRP A 39 -19.86 19.22 -41.35
N LEU A 40 -19.93 20.08 -42.38
CA LEU A 40 -19.01 21.20 -42.54
C LEU A 40 -19.29 22.33 -41.54
N LEU A 41 -20.57 22.56 -41.21
CA LEU A 41 -20.96 23.57 -40.23
C LEU A 41 -20.52 23.20 -38.80
N GLY A 42 -20.68 21.94 -38.41
CA GLY A 42 -20.25 21.42 -37.10
C GLY A 42 -18.73 21.43 -36.94
N ALA A 43 -17.99 20.96 -37.95
CA ALA A 43 -16.52 20.96 -37.94
C ALA A 43 -15.95 22.40 -37.89
N GLY A 44 -16.57 23.34 -38.60
CA GLY A 44 -16.15 24.75 -38.58
C GLY A 44 -16.37 25.42 -37.22
N LEU A 45 -17.49 25.12 -36.55
CA LEU A 45 -17.81 25.70 -35.25
C LEU A 45 -16.90 25.18 -34.13
N GLU A 46 -16.54 23.89 -34.16
CA GLU A 46 -15.61 23.29 -33.20
C GLU A 46 -14.20 23.84 -33.34
N VAL A 47 -13.72 24.05 -34.58
CA VAL A 47 -12.40 24.65 -34.81
C VAL A 47 -12.35 26.10 -34.33
N ALA A 48 -13.40 26.89 -34.60
CA ALA A 48 -13.49 28.27 -34.13
C ALA A 48 -13.53 28.35 -32.59
N TYR A 49 -14.26 27.43 -31.94
CA TYR A 49 -14.35 27.36 -30.48
C TYR A 49 -13.02 26.96 -29.82
N LEU A 50 -12.32 25.97 -30.38
CA LEU A 50 -11.00 25.53 -29.89
C LEU A 50 -9.91 26.61 -30.09
N TRP A 51 -10.00 27.38 -31.18
CA TRP A 51 -9.08 28.48 -31.44
C TRP A 51 -9.33 29.68 -30.50
N ALA A 52 -10.60 30.01 -30.24
CA ALA A 52 -10.97 31.07 -29.30
C ALA A 52 -10.58 30.74 -27.84
N THR A 53 -10.78 29.49 -27.41
CA THR A 53 -10.42 29.05 -26.05
C THR A 53 -8.91 28.88 -25.84
N SER A 54 -8.18 28.41 -26.85
CA SER A 54 -6.71 28.25 -26.76
C SER A 54 -5.93 29.56 -26.86
N SER A 55 -6.52 30.63 -27.43
CA SER A 55 -5.89 31.96 -27.54
C SER A 55 -6.06 32.85 -26.30
N SER A 56 -6.91 32.46 -25.34
CA SER A 56 -7.15 33.21 -24.11
C SER A 56 -5.95 33.18 -23.14
N LYS A 57 -5.36 34.36 -22.87
CA LYS A 57 -4.28 34.54 -21.88
C LYS A 57 -4.69 34.13 -20.46
N ARG A 58 -5.98 34.26 -20.12
CA ARG A 58 -6.52 33.83 -18.82
C ARG A 58 -6.52 32.32 -18.69
N PHE A 59 -6.86 31.56 -19.74
CA PHE A 59 -6.82 30.10 -19.73
C PHE A 59 -5.39 29.55 -19.64
N ARG A 60 -4.43 30.16 -20.34
CA ARG A 60 -3.01 29.82 -20.18
C ARG A 60 -2.49 30.17 -18.79
N ALA A 61 -2.88 31.31 -18.23
CA ALA A 61 -2.53 31.67 -16.85
C ALA A 61 -3.13 30.72 -15.80
N THR A 62 -4.34 30.16 -15.99
CA THR A 62 -4.89 29.14 -15.08
C THR A 62 -4.18 27.79 -15.20
N VAL A 63 -3.69 27.43 -16.40
CA VAL A 63 -2.94 26.18 -16.63
C VAL A 63 -1.49 26.31 -16.17
N ASP A 64 -0.86 27.47 -16.37
CA ASP A 64 0.52 27.74 -15.91
C ASP A 64 0.58 27.98 -14.39
N SER A 65 -0.47 28.57 -13.79
CA SER A 65 -0.60 28.64 -12.31
C SER A 65 -0.98 27.32 -11.66
N ALA A 66 -1.50 26.34 -12.42
CA ALA A 66 -1.65 24.96 -11.98
C ALA A 66 -0.33 24.18 -12.04
N ALA A 67 0.62 24.58 -12.90
CA ALA A 67 1.93 23.93 -13.03
C ALA A 67 2.94 24.36 -11.96
N PHE A 68 2.70 25.45 -11.23
CA PHE A 68 3.64 26.01 -10.25
C PHE A 68 3.02 26.32 -8.88
N LYS A 69 2.05 25.50 -8.42
CA LYS A 69 1.62 25.45 -7.03
C LYS A 69 2.07 24.12 -6.38
N PRO A 70 2.96 24.14 -5.37
CA PRO A 70 3.27 22.95 -4.59
C PRO A 70 2.01 22.61 -3.78
N GLY A 71 1.24 21.63 -4.26
CA GLY A 71 -0.06 21.26 -3.66
C GLY A 71 -1.18 20.96 -4.65
N HIS A 72 -0.97 21.14 -5.96
CA HIS A 72 -1.92 20.67 -6.98
C HIS A 72 -1.22 19.73 -7.96
N SER A 73 -0.85 18.56 -7.45
CA SER A 73 -0.80 17.38 -8.31
C SER A 73 -2.12 17.28 -9.05
N GLU A 74 -2.04 16.96 -10.34
CA GLU A 74 -3.15 16.43 -11.12
C GLU A 74 -4.02 15.57 -10.21
N ARG A 75 -5.35 15.75 -10.27
CA ARG A 75 -6.28 14.81 -9.64
C ARG A 75 -6.14 13.49 -10.40
N ILE A 76 -5.04 12.79 -10.17
CA ILE A 76 -4.90 11.36 -10.30
C ILE A 76 -6.08 10.88 -9.45
N GLU A 77 -7.10 10.34 -10.11
CA GLU A 77 -8.09 9.55 -9.40
C GLU A 77 -7.30 8.61 -8.52
N GLU A 78 -7.36 8.84 -7.22
CA GLU A 78 -6.53 8.09 -6.30
C GLU A 78 -6.93 6.65 -6.44
N SER A 79 -6.01 5.81 -6.91
CA SER A 79 -6.29 4.39 -7.04
C SER A 79 -6.67 3.86 -5.66
N ALA A 80 -7.58 2.89 -5.60
CA ALA A 80 -7.92 2.27 -4.31
C ALA A 80 -6.67 1.71 -3.59
N GLU A 81 -5.65 1.35 -4.36
CA GLU A 81 -4.32 0.91 -3.92
C GLU A 81 -3.53 2.04 -3.24
N ASP A 82 -3.47 3.24 -3.85
CA ASP A 82 -2.84 4.42 -3.28
C ASP A 82 -3.46 4.79 -1.91
N ALA A 83 -4.78 4.69 -1.82
CA ALA A 83 -5.54 4.99 -0.61
C ALA A 83 -5.25 3.94 0.49
N ARG A 84 -5.28 2.65 0.15
CA ARG A 84 -4.92 1.55 1.08
C ARG A 84 -3.49 1.71 1.59
N TYR A 85 -2.54 1.99 0.69
CA TYR A 85 -1.15 2.23 1.05
C TYR A 85 -1.02 3.36 2.07
N ARG A 86 -1.68 4.51 1.83
CA ARG A 86 -1.65 5.62 2.80
C ARG A 86 -2.31 5.25 4.11
N ALA A 87 -3.42 4.52 4.06
CA ALA A 87 -4.13 4.09 5.26
C ALA A 87 -3.23 3.23 6.14
N LEU A 88 -2.54 2.23 5.58
CA LEU A 88 -1.55 1.44 6.33
C LEU A 88 -0.41 2.32 6.84
N LEU A 89 0.22 3.12 5.95
CA LEU A 89 1.35 3.97 6.34
C LEU A 89 1.00 4.97 7.45
N SER A 90 -0.24 5.48 7.47
CA SER A 90 -0.70 6.42 8.50
C SER A 90 -0.89 5.79 9.88
N GLN A 91 -1.00 4.46 9.94
CA GLN A 91 -1.07 3.73 11.20
C GLN A 91 0.31 3.53 11.81
N LEU A 92 1.39 3.60 11.02
CA LEU A 92 2.76 3.36 11.48
C LEU A 92 3.28 4.48 12.39
N GLY A 93 4.07 4.09 13.39
CA GLY A 93 4.88 5.02 14.18
C GLY A 93 6.00 5.65 13.35
N ALA A 94 6.61 6.72 13.87
CA ALA A 94 7.65 7.46 13.16
C ALA A 94 8.89 6.62 12.85
N ALA A 95 9.25 5.68 13.73
CA ALA A 95 10.40 4.80 13.54
C ALA A 95 10.14 3.75 12.44
N GLU A 96 8.99 3.09 12.48
CA GLU A 96 8.55 2.11 11.49
C GLU A 96 8.37 2.74 10.12
N ALA A 97 7.77 3.93 10.06
CA ALA A 97 7.63 4.68 8.82
C ALA A 97 9.01 5.06 8.22
N ALA A 98 9.98 5.44 9.06
CA ALA A 98 11.33 5.74 8.60
C ALA A 98 12.08 4.49 8.10
N GLN A 99 11.90 3.33 8.73
CA GLN A 99 12.44 2.06 8.24
C GLN A 99 11.82 1.66 6.91
N HIS A 100 10.50 1.74 6.80
CA HIS A 100 9.77 1.44 5.56
C HIS A 100 10.24 2.33 4.39
N GLN A 101 10.42 3.63 4.63
CA GLN A 101 10.94 4.57 3.63
C GLN A 101 12.36 4.21 3.15
N GLN A 102 13.21 3.65 4.03
CA GLN A 102 14.53 3.18 3.63
C GLN A 102 14.43 1.95 2.73
N ILE A 103 13.48 1.04 2.97
CA ILE A 103 13.20 -0.07 2.06
C ILE A 103 12.68 0.43 0.71
N GLU A 104 11.74 1.38 0.69
CA GLU A 104 11.24 1.99 -0.55
C GLU A 104 12.38 2.61 -1.38
N ALA A 105 13.31 3.31 -0.72
CA ALA A 105 14.47 3.90 -1.38
C ALA A 105 15.39 2.84 -2.00
N ARG A 106 15.73 1.80 -1.22
CA ARG A 106 16.53 0.66 -1.71
C ARG A 106 15.84 -0.04 -2.88
N ALA A 107 14.53 -0.27 -2.79
CA ALA A 107 13.73 -0.88 -3.84
C ALA A 107 13.73 -0.06 -5.13
N ARG A 108 13.59 1.27 -5.04
CA ARG A 108 13.69 2.15 -6.23
C ARG A 108 15.04 2.05 -6.92
N GLU A 109 16.14 2.00 -6.17
CA GLU A 109 17.48 1.82 -6.73
C GLU A 109 17.58 0.50 -7.50
N ILE A 110 17.10 -0.60 -6.89
CA ILE A 110 17.11 -1.94 -7.48
C ILE A 110 16.23 -1.99 -8.73
N VAL A 111 14.97 -1.55 -8.62
CA VAL A 111 13.99 -1.56 -9.72
C VAL A 111 14.46 -0.71 -10.90
N GLY A 112 15.06 0.46 -10.64
CA GLY A 112 15.63 1.32 -11.67
C GLY A 112 16.73 0.62 -12.48
N ARG A 113 17.53 -0.23 -11.84
CA ARG A 113 18.55 -1.06 -12.50
C ARG A 113 17.97 -2.27 -13.22
N LEU A 114 17.02 -2.98 -12.60
CA LEU A 114 16.40 -4.16 -13.21
C LEU A 114 15.67 -3.77 -14.51
N ARG A 115 14.91 -2.68 -14.49
CA ARG A 115 14.14 -2.19 -15.64
C ARG A 115 14.99 -1.66 -16.80
N SER A 116 16.27 -1.37 -16.60
CA SER A 116 17.17 -0.98 -17.70
C SER A 116 17.57 -2.17 -18.58
N SER A 117 17.32 -3.41 -18.13
CA SER A 117 17.57 -4.64 -18.88
C SER A 117 16.27 -5.40 -19.15
N SER A 118 16.00 -5.73 -20.42
CA SER A 118 14.73 -6.38 -20.80
C SER A 118 14.56 -7.78 -20.22
N LEU A 119 15.64 -8.48 -19.91
CA LEU A 119 15.61 -9.81 -19.29
C LEU A 119 15.25 -9.74 -17.79
N MET A 120 15.65 -8.68 -17.08
CA MET A 120 15.43 -8.56 -15.63
C MET A 120 14.17 -7.76 -15.28
N ALA A 121 13.49 -7.17 -16.27
CA ALA A 121 12.28 -6.37 -16.07
C ALA A 121 11.14 -7.15 -15.39
N THR A 122 11.04 -8.46 -15.64
CA THR A 122 10.05 -9.36 -15.01
C THR A 122 10.24 -9.46 -13.50
N HIS A 123 11.46 -9.29 -13.00
CA HIS A 123 11.76 -9.39 -11.57
C HIS A 123 11.57 -8.07 -10.80
N ALA A 124 11.37 -6.94 -11.51
CA ALA A 124 11.07 -5.67 -10.88
C ALA A 124 9.74 -5.73 -10.09
N ASP A 125 8.76 -6.47 -10.62
CA ASP A 125 7.46 -6.65 -9.97
C ASP A 125 7.59 -7.41 -8.64
N SER A 126 8.50 -8.38 -8.53
CA SER A 126 8.77 -9.11 -7.28
C SER A 126 9.36 -8.21 -6.19
N VAL A 127 10.22 -7.26 -6.56
CA VAL A 127 10.76 -6.28 -5.61
C VAL A 127 9.67 -5.33 -5.13
N GLU A 128 8.77 -4.91 -6.02
CA GLU A 128 7.62 -4.08 -5.65
C GLU A 128 6.67 -4.80 -4.68
N GLN A 129 6.37 -6.07 -4.96
CA GLN A 129 5.57 -6.93 -4.09
C GLN A 129 6.20 -7.10 -2.71
N LEU A 130 7.53 -7.25 -2.61
CA LEU A 130 8.23 -7.35 -1.33
C LEU A 130 8.04 -6.09 -0.47
N VAL A 131 8.15 -4.89 -1.05
CA VAL A 131 7.93 -3.64 -0.29
C VAL A 131 6.50 -3.58 0.24
N TRP A 132 5.53 -4.03 -0.56
CA TRP A 132 4.14 -4.10 -0.14
C TRP A 132 3.93 -5.10 1.00
N LEU A 133 4.52 -6.29 0.91
CA LEU A 133 4.52 -7.28 1.99
C LEU A 133 5.16 -6.72 3.27
N HIS A 134 6.29 -6.03 3.16
CA HIS A 134 6.94 -5.42 4.30
C HIS A 134 6.01 -4.42 5.03
N LEU A 135 5.32 -3.56 4.29
CA LEU A 135 4.33 -2.64 4.87
C LEU A 135 3.20 -3.39 5.59
N ARG A 136 2.69 -4.47 4.98
CA ARG A 136 1.63 -5.31 5.58
C ARG A 136 2.12 -6.01 6.84
N LEU A 137 3.36 -6.50 6.87
CA LEU A 137 3.97 -7.10 8.04
C LEU A 137 4.18 -6.08 9.16
N LEU A 138 4.57 -4.84 8.85
CA LEU A 138 4.65 -3.76 9.84
C LEU A 138 3.27 -3.46 10.47
N ALA A 139 2.21 -3.40 9.65
CA ALA A 139 0.85 -3.23 10.19
C ALA A 139 0.41 -4.43 11.04
N ALA A 140 0.71 -5.65 10.61
CA ALA A 140 0.45 -6.87 11.39
C ALA A 140 1.19 -6.84 12.73
N ARG A 141 2.47 -6.46 12.74
CA ARG A 141 3.29 -6.30 13.93
C ARG A 141 2.65 -5.35 14.93
N MET A 142 2.13 -4.21 14.47
CA MET A 142 1.45 -3.24 15.34
C MET A 142 0.16 -3.79 15.94
N ALA A 143 -0.69 -4.41 15.12
CA ALA A 143 -1.94 -4.99 15.57
C ALA A 143 -1.72 -6.10 16.60
N ILE A 144 -0.78 -7.01 16.33
CA ILE A 144 -0.40 -8.10 17.24
C ILE A 144 0.27 -7.54 18.50
N GLY A 145 1.14 -6.53 18.35
CA GLY A 145 1.82 -5.87 19.47
C GLY A 145 0.83 -5.27 20.48
N HIS A 146 -0.28 -4.70 20.02
CA HIS A 146 -1.35 -4.23 20.91
C HIS A 146 -1.99 -5.39 21.71
N VAL A 147 -2.24 -6.54 21.06
CA VAL A 147 -2.78 -7.73 21.75
C VAL A 147 -1.79 -8.25 22.80
N VAL A 148 -0.50 -8.29 22.49
CA VAL A 148 0.56 -8.72 23.42
C VAL A 148 0.68 -7.76 24.61
N GLN A 149 0.59 -6.45 24.40
CA GLN A 149 0.59 -5.47 25.49
C GLN A 149 -0.62 -5.65 26.41
N THR A 150 -1.82 -5.83 25.83
CA THR A 150 -3.03 -6.13 26.61
C THR A 150 -2.88 -7.44 27.38
N ALA A 151 -2.34 -8.49 26.76
CA ALA A 151 -2.07 -9.77 27.40
C ALA A 151 -1.18 -9.62 28.63
N GLN A 152 -0.08 -8.87 28.52
CA GLN A 152 0.85 -8.61 29.62
C GLN A 152 0.16 -7.87 30.78
N ALA A 153 -0.68 -6.87 30.45
CA ALA A 153 -1.41 -6.11 31.45
C ALA A 153 -2.48 -6.94 32.17
N GLU A 154 -3.15 -7.86 31.47
CA GLU A 154 -4.24 -8.68 32.02
C GLU A 154 -3.77 -9.99 32.66
N HIS A 155 -2.53 -10.43 32.40
CA HIS A 155 -2.04 -11.76 32.76
C HIS A 155 -2.27 -12.13 34.24
N ALA A 156 -1.79 -11.31 35.17
CA ALA A 156 -1.92 -11.57 36.60
C ALA A 156 -3.39 -11.61 37.06
N ARG A 157 -4.24 -10.76 36.49
CA ARG A 157 -5.67 -10.71 36.81
C ARG A 157 -6.39 -11.97 36.32
N LEU A 158 -6.10 -12.41 35.10
CA LEU A 158 -6.71 -13.63 34.54
C LEU A 158 -6.28 -14.86 35.32
N GLN A 159 -5.01 -14.96 35.70
CA GLN A 159 -4.52 -16.07 36.52
C GLN A 159 -5.23 -16.12 37.87
N GLN A 160 -5.33 -15.00 38.58
CA GLN A 160 -6.02 -14.94 39.87
C GLN A 160 -7.51 -15.31 39.76
N GLN A 161 -8.17 -14.87 38.67
CA GLN A 161 -9.57 -15.21 38.41
C GLN A 161 -9.73 -16.71 38.16
N GLU A 162 -8.85 -17.31 37.36
CA GLU A 162 -8.85 -18.73 37.09
C GLU A 162 -8.64 -19.55 38.37
N ASP A 163 -7.63 -19.21 39.17
CA ASP A 163 -7.32 -19.89 40.43
C ASP A 163 -8.51 -19.84 41.40
N ALA A 164 -9.16 -18.68 41.52
CA ALA A 164 -10.34 -18.51 42.37
C ALA A 164 -11.56 -19.31 41.88
N LEU A 165 -11.76 -19.41 40.56
CA LEU A 165 -12.83 -20.22 39.97
C LEU A 165 -12.56 -21.72 40.16
N ARG A 166 -11.31 -22.16 39.95
CA ARG A 166 -10.90 -23.55 40.16
C ARG A 166 -11.04 -23.97 41.63
N ALA A 167 -10.64 -23.12 42.57
CA ALA A 167 -10.85 -23.37 44.00
C ALA A 167 -12.34 -23.51 44.37
N ARG A 168 -13.23 -22.71 43.75
CA ARG A 168 -14.69 -22.88 43.96
C ARG A 168 -15.24 -24.17 43.35
N LEU A 169 -14.65 -24.67 42.27
CA LEU A 169 -15.05 -25.93 41.64
C LEU A 169 -14.73 -27.17 42.48
N GLU A 170 -13.72 -27.09 43.36
CA GLU A 170 -13.36 -28.15 44.30
C GLU A 170 -14.40 -28.34 45.43
N ASP A 171 -15.21 -27.32 45.70
CA ASP A 171 -16.27 -27.40 46.69
C ASP A 171 -17.37 -28.37 46.20
N SER A 172 -17.48 -29.49 46.90
CA SER A 172 -18.45 -30.55 46.59
C SER A 172 -19.90 -30.13 46.86
N SER A 173 -20.12 -29.04 47.60
CA SER A 173 -21.44 -28.54 48.00
C SER A 173 -22.12 -27.67 46.94
N ILE A 174 -21.42 -27.26 45.88
CA ILE A 174 -22.01 -26.46 44.80
C ILE A 174 -22.98 -27.29 43.94
N GLY A 175 -24.11 -26.68 43.58
CA GLY A 175 -25.10 -27.29 42.69
C GLY A 175 -24.59 -27.48 41.26
N ALA A 176 -25.17 -28.45 40.53
CA ALA A 176 -24.71 -28.84 39.19
C ALA A 176 -24.73 -27.70 38.15
N ASP A 177 -25.72 -26.81 38.20
CA ASP A 177 -25.81 -25.69 37.25
C ASP A 177 -24.75 -24.62 37.51
N LEU A 178 -24.45 -24.32 38.77
CA LEU A 178 -23.37 -23.42 39.14
C LEU A 178 -22.01 -24.00 38.72
N ARG A 179 -21.79 -25.30 38.97
CA ARG A 179 -20.58 -26.01 38.51
C ARG A 179 -20.38 -25.85 37.00
N ARG A 180 -21.41 -26.13 36.20
CA ARG A 180 -21.37 -25.96 34.74
C ARG A 180 -21.04 -24.51 34.33
N SER A 181 -21.64 -23.53 34.99
CA SER A 181 -21.37 -22.12 34.70
C SER A 181 -19.92 -21.71 35.04
N LEU A 182 -19.36 -22.22 36.14
CA LEU A 182 -17.96 -21.98 36.52
C LEU A 182 -16.99 -22.66 35.55
N GLU A 183 -17.28 -23.91 35.13
CA GLU A 183 -16.50 -24.62 34.10
C GLU A 183 -16.48 -23.86 32.76
N GLN A 184 -17.62 -23.30 32.35
CA GLN A 184 -17.70 -22.45 31.15
C GLN A 184 -16.86 -21.18 31.30
N GLN A 185 -16.85 -20.54 32.47
CA GLN A 185 -16.02 -19.36 32.72
C GLN A 185 -14.53 -19.69 32.66
N VAL A 186 -14.11 -20.81 33.25
CA VAL A 186 -12.72 -21.30 33.16
C VAL A 186 -12.35 -21.55 31.70
N SER A 187 -13.21 -22.25 30.94
CA SER A 187 -12.98 -22.49 29.51
C SER A 187 -12.78 -21.21 28.70
N VAL A 188 -13.53 -20.14 29.01
CA VAL A 188 -13.35 -18.82 28.36
C VAL A 188 -12.02 -18.18 28.75
N ILE A 189 -11.62 -18.26 30.03
CA ILE A 189 -10.31 -17.73 30.48
C ILE A 189 -9.16 -18.49 29.83
N ASP A 190 -9.23 -19.82 29.80
CA ASP A 190 -8.23 -20.69 29.15
C ASP A 190 -8.06 -20.32 27.66
N GLN A 191 -9.18 -20.14 26.95
CA GLN A 191 -9.16 -19.71 25.54
C GLN A 191 -8.52 -18.33 25.35
N ARG A 192 -8.78 -17.38 26.26
CA ARG A 192 -8.17 -16.04 26.21
C ARG A 192 -6.67 -16.10 26.46
N GLN A 193 -6.23 -16.85 27.46
CA GLN A 193 -4.79 -17.03 27.74
C GLN A 193 -4.07 -17.73 26.59
N ALA A 194 -4.69 -18.76 25.99
CA ALA A 194 -4.14 -19.42 24.79
C ALA A 194 -4.02 -18.45 23.60
N ALA A 195 -5.03 -17.59 23.38
CA ALA A 195 -4.97 -16.56 22.35
C ALA A 195 -3.85 -15.53 22.61
N HIS A 196 -3.61 -15.16 23.87
CA HIS A 196 -2.53 -14.29 24.29
C HIS A 196 -1.14 -14.91 24.05
N ALA A 197 -0.95 -16.19 24.39
CA ALA A 197 0.28 -16.91 24.13
C ALA A 197 0.56 -17.01 22.62
N ALA A 198 -0.45 -17.40 21.84
CA ALA A 198 -0.35 -17.47 20.39
C ALA A 198 -0.03 -16.10 19.75
N ALA A 199 -0.51 -14.98 20.32
CA ALA A 199 -0.16 -13.65 19.84
C ALA A 199 1.33 -13.33 20.04
N GLY A 200 1.94 -13.79 21.12
CA GLY A 200 3.38 -13.67 21.36
C GLY A 200 4.20 -14.39 20.30
N GLU A 201 3.91 -15.67 20.05
CA GLU A 201 4.59 -16.47 19.02
C GLU A 201 4.44 -15.86 17.62
N ARG A 202 3.25 -15.33 17.30
CA ARG A 202 3.00 -14.64 16.03
C ARG A 202 3.81 -13.36 15.90
N LEU A 203 3.99 -12.60 16.98
CA LEU A 203 4.79 -11.38 16.96
C LEU A 203 6.25 -11.70 16.68
N GLU A 204 6.81 -12.72 17.34
CA GLU A 204 8.18 -13.20 17.11
C GLU A 204 8.38 -13.66 15.66
N HIS A 205 7.39 -14.37 15.11
CA HIS A 205 7.42 -14.76 13.69
C HIS A 205 7.46 -13.53 12.78
N VAL A 206 6.58 -12.55 12.97
CA VAL A 206 6.55 -11.32 12.16
C VAL A 206 7.87 -10.55 12.25
N ASP A 207 8.44 -10.41 13.44
CA ASP A 207 9.72 -9.74 13.65
C ASP A 207 10.86 -10.45 12.89
N ALA A 208 10.86 -11.79 12.89
CA ALA A 208 11.83 -12.58 12.12
C ALA A 208 11.64 -12.41 10.60
N GLU A 209 10.39 -12.39 10.11
CA GLU A 209 10.08 -12.16 8.70
C GLU A 209 10.52 -10.77 8.22
N LEU A 210 10.29 -9.73 9.04
CA LEU A 210 10.73 -8.37 8.76
C LEU A 210 12.26 -8.29 8.66
N ALA A 211 12.98 -8.89 9.62
CA ALA A 211 14.43 -8.94 9.61
C ALA A 211 14.98 -9.69 8.39
N ARG A 212 14.34 -10.81 8.00
CA ARG A 212 14.73 -11.57 6.80
C ARG A 212 14.56 -10.74 5.54
N ILE A 213 13.45 -10.03 5.38
CA ILE A 213 13.19 -9.15 4.24
C ILE A 213 14.27 -8.07 4.12
N ASP A 214 14.66 -7.46 5.24
CA ASP A 214 15.73 -6.46 5.28
C ASP A 214 17.07 -7.02 4.79
N GLN A 215 17.43 -8.23 5.23
CA GLN A 215 18.65 -8.92 4.81
C GLN A 215 18.61 -9.28 3.31
N GLN A 216 17.48 -9.78 2.80
CA GLN A 216 17.31 -10.11 1.39
C GLN A 216 17.43 -8.86 0.50
N MET A 217 16.85 -7.75 0.91
CA MET A 217 16.98 -6.47 0.20
C MET A 217 18.42 -5.95 0.20
N ALA A 218 19.15 -6.11 1.30
CA ALA A 218 20.57 -5.77 1.35
C ALA A 218 21.39 -6.63 0.38
N LEU A 219 21.17 -7.96 0.38
CA LEU A 219 21.85 -8.89 -0.52
C LEU A 219 21.60 -8.55 -1.99
N ILE A 220 20.35 -8.31 -2.38
CA ILE A 220 20.00 -7.96 -3.77
C ILE A 220 20.66 -6.64 -4.18
N ARG A 221 20.70 -5.67 -3.27
CA ARG A 221 21.38 -4.40 -3.52
C ARG A 221 22.88 -4.62 -3.73
N GLU A 222 23.53 -5.40 -2.86
CA GLU A 222 24.96 -5.73 -2.98
C GLU A 222 25.27 -6.44 -4.30
N GLN A 223 24.50 -7.46 -4.67
CA GLN A 223 24.64 -8.15 -5.95
C GLN A 223 24.41 -7.22 -7.15
N SER A 224 23.43 -6.32 -7.06
CA SER A 224 23.16 -5.32 -8.10
C SER A 224 24.27 -4.27 -8.23
N LEU A 225 25.04 -4.02 -7.18
CA LEU A 225 26.19 -3.11 -7.16
C LEU A 225 27.44 -3.78 -7.70
N LEU A 226 27.61 -5.06 -7.41
CA LEU A 226 28.76 -5.84 -7.85
C LEU A 226 28.72 -6.15 -9.35
N ALA A 227 27.61 -5.92 -10.05
CA ALA A 227 27.48 -5.92 -11.52
C ALA A 227 28.13 -7.11 -12.27
N THR A 228 28.35 -8.24 -11.60
CA THR A 228 29.23 -9.31 -12.11
C THR A 228 28.49 -10.63 -12.38
N ASP A 229 27.29 -10.83 -11.85
CA ASP A 229 26.58 -12.11 -12.01
C ASP A 229 25.05 -11.93 -12.18
N ALA A 230 24.61 -11.89 -13.43
CA ALA A 230 23.18 -11.86 -13.76
C ALA A 230 22.46 -13.12 -13.28
N ASP A 231 23.14 -14.27 -13.26
CA ASP A 231 22.57 -15.55 -12.82
C ASP A 231 22.38 -15.58 -11.30
N GLY A 232 23.35 -15.04 -10.55
CA GLY A 232 23.27 -14.87 -9.09
C GLY A 232 22.13 -13.93 -8.67
N VAL A 233 21.95 -12.81 -9.38
CA VAL A 233 20.82 -11.89 -9.14
C VAL A 233 19.48 -12.58 -9.41
N VAL A 234 19.36 -13.33 -10.51
CA VAL A 234 18.15 -14.10 -10.83
C VAL A 234 17.86 -15.16 -9.76
N HIS A 235 18.87 -15.88 -9.28
CA HIS A 235 18.71 -16.88 -8.24
C HIS A 235 18.19 -16.27 -6.92
N SER A 236 18.78 -15.15 -6.49
CA SER A 236 18.32 -14.44 -5.29
C SER A 236 16.91 -13.85 -5.45
N LEU A 237 16.54 -13.39 -6.64
CA LEU A 237 15.18 -12.90 -6.93
C LEU A 237 14.15 -14.04 -6.96
N ASN A 238 14.51 -15.23 -7.44
CA ASN A 238 13.63 -16.41 -7.41
C ASN A 238 13.42 -16.92 -5.97
N ALA A 239 14.49 -16.98 -5.17
CA ALA A 239 14.40 -17.34 -3.75
C ALA A 239 13.54 -16.32 -2.96
N LEU A 240 13.65 -15.03 -3.31
CA LEU A 240 12.78 -13.98 -2.78
C LEU A 240 11.32 -14.23 -3.15
N ALA A 241 11.01 -14.54 -4.42
CA ALA A 241 9.64 -14.79 -4.86
C ALA A 241 9.00 -15.96 -4.10
N SER A 242 9.72 -17.07 -3.92
CA SER A 242 9.20 -18.21 -3.14
C SER A 242 8.98 -17.86 -1.66
N SER A 243 9.89 -17.06 -1.08
CA SER A 243 9.83 -16.63 0.31
C SER A 243 8.68 -15.62 0.53
N PHE A 244 8.45 -14.74 -0.44
CA PHE A 244 7.31 -13.82 -0.48
C PHE A 244 5.99 -14.60 -0.49
N ASP A 245 5.85 -15.59 -1.37
CA ASP A 245 4.64 -16.40 -1.47
C ASP A 245 4.34 -17.13 -0.16
N GLU A 246 5.36 -17.60 0.54
CA GLU A 246 5.22 -18.24 1.85
C GLU A 246 4.77 -17.25 2.94
N ALA A 247 5.40 -16.08 3.00
CA ALA A 247 5.03 -15.02 3.94
C ALA A 247 3.62 -14.48 3.67
N ASN A 248 3.24 -14.30 2.39
CA ASN A 248 1.90 -13.87 2.03
C ASN A 248 0.84 -14.93 2.37
N ARG A 249 1.09 -16.22 2.07
CA ARG A 249 0.21 -17.32 2.51
C ARG A 249 0.09 -17.40 4.03
N TRP A 250 1.19 -17.22 4.76
CA TRP A 250 1.15 -17.17 6.22
C TRP A 250 0.26 -16.01 6.69
N LEU A 251 0.45 -14.81 6.15
CA LEU A 251 -0.31 -13.62 6.49
C LEU A 251 -1.80 -13.77 6.16
N GLU A 252 -2.14 -14.39 5.02
CA GLU A 252 -3.52 -14.71 4.64
C GLU A 252 -4.17 -15.70 5.60
N ARG A 253 -3.46 -16.75 6.03
CA ARG A 253 -3.96 -17.68 7.05
C ARG A 253 -4.18 -16.99 8.40
N GLN A 254 -3.33 -16.01 8.76
CA GLN A 254 -3.51 -15.24 10.00
C GLN A 254 -4.64 -14.21 9.89
N ARG A 255 -4.93 -13.71 8.68
CA ARG A 255 -6.02 -12.75 8.43
C ARG A 255 -7.40 -13.31 8.77
N ASP A 256 -7.63 -14.60 8.53
CA ASP A 256 -8.91 -15.24 8.88
C ASP A 256 -9.11 -15.31 10.41
N LEU A 257 -8.05 -15.16 11.20
CA LEU A 257 -8.08 -15.14 12.67
C LEU A 257 -8.12 -13.71 13.25
N ALA A 258 -7.61 -12.72 12.52
CA ALA A 258 -7.60 -11.32 12.89
C ALA A 258 -8.30 -10.53 11.78
N GLY A 259 -9.61 -10.31 11.90
CA GLY A 259 -10.45 -9.57 10.94
C GLY A 259 -10.11 -8.07 10.77
N ILE A 260 -8.84 -7.71 10.85
CA ILE A 260 -8.29 -6.35 10.89
C ILE A 260 -7.64 -5.95 9.55
N LEU A 261 -7.36 -6.89 8.64
CA LEU A 261 -6.63 -6.62 7.38
C LEU A 261 -7.46 -6.99 6.14
N GLU A 262 -8.54 -6.28 5.84
CA GLU A 262 -9.35 -6.53 4.63
C GLU A 262 -8.66 -6.13 3.30
N GLY A 263 -8.71 -7.04 2.32
CA GLY A 263 -8.46 -6.77 0.89
C GLY A 263 -7.77 -7.92 0.12
N PRO A 264 -8.20 -8.29 -1.11
CA PRO A 264 -7.50 -9.26 -1.97
C PRO A 264 -6.26 -8.64 -2.67
N GLU A 265 -5.23 -9.47 -2.87
CA GLU A 265 -4.01 -9.21 -3.69
C GLU A 265 -4.23 -9.49 -5.20
N PRO A 266 -3.36 -9.04 -6.14
CA PRO A 266 -2.02 -8.46 -5.98
C PRO A 266 -1.95 -6.97 -6.34
N VAL A 267 -1.15 -6.19 -5.59
CA VAL A 267 -1.07 -4.74 -5.73
C VAL A 267 0.33 -4.37 -6.20
N ARG A 268 0.44 -3.76 -7.40
CA ARG A 268 1.67 -3.06 -7.77
C ARG A 268 1.87 -1.89 -6.80
N LEU A 269 3.12 -1.55 -6.49
CA LEU A 269 3.34 -0.39 -5.64
C LEU A 269 2.73 0.85 -6.31
N PRO A 270 2.10 1.74 -5.53
CA PRO A 270 1.50 2.91 -6.14
C PRO A 270 2.57 3.73 -6.85
N LYS A 271 2.27 4.24 -8.05
CA LYS A 271 3.26 4.86 -8.96
C LYS A 271 4.05 5.99 -8.29
N ARG A 272 3.43 6.71 -7.35
CA ARG A 272 4.08 7.75 -6.55
C ARG A 272 5.24 7.25 -5.66
N VAL A 273 5.16 6.01 -5.17
CA VAL A 273 6.22 5.38 -4.35
C VAL A 273 7.43 5.10 -5.24
N MET A 274 7.19 4.67 -6.48
CA MET A 274 8.25 4.44 -7.48
C MET A 274 8.82 5.73 -8.07
N GLN A 275 8.03 6.82 -8.10
CA GLN A 275 8.43 8.13 -8.63
C GLN A 275 8.89 9.12 -7.55
N GLY A 276 8.97 8.70 -6.29
CA GLY A 276 9.34 9.56 -5.16
C GLY A 276 10.76 10.14 -5.28
N PRO A 277 11.04 11.30 -4.64
CA PRO A 277 12.34 11.96 -4.71
C PRO A 277 13.45 10.99 -4.26
N PRO A 278 14.63 11.00 -4.91
CA PRO A 278 15.72 10.10 -4.58
C PRO A 278 16.07 10.21 -3.08
N PRO A 279 16.51 9.12 -2.43
CA PRO A 279 16.91 9.18 -1.03
C PRO A 279 17.91 10.30 -0.84
N VAL A 280 17.66 11.17 0.13
CA VAL A 280 18.63 12.18 0.52
C VAL A 280 19.82 11.40 1.08
N PRO A 281 21.03 11.51 0.49
CA PRO A 281 22.18 10.80 1.02
C PRO A 281 22.40 11.28 2.45
N GLN A 282 22.32 10.37 3.42
CA GLN A 282 22.77 10.65 4.78
C GLN A 282 24.25 10.98 4.66
N ARG A 283 24.58 12.29 4.69
CA ARG A 283 25.96 12.72 4.89
C ARG A 283 26.39 12.09 6.21
N GLY A 284 27.31 11.15 6.12
CA GLY A 284 27.93 10.53 7.28
C GLY A 284 28.34 11.63 8.24
N ARG A 285 28.05 11.42 9.53
CA ARG A 285 28.68 12.17 10.60
C ARG A 285 30.18 11.94 10.46
N ALA A 286 30.85 12.83 9.74
CA ALA A 286 32.28 12.95 9.77
C ALA A 286 32.65 13.26 11.22
N SER A 287 33.52 12.42 11.77
CA SER A 287 34.08 12.54 13.10
C SER A 287 34.49 13.98 13.42
N GLU A 288 33.71 14.66 14.26
CA GLU A 288 34.26 15.67 15.17
C GLU A 288 35.01 14.93 16.28
N ARG A 289 36.25 14.54 15.99
CA ARG A 289 37.31 14.38 16.98
C ARG A 289 38.62 14.77 16.33
N GLN A 290 38.94 16.06 16.41
CA GLN A 290 40.30 16.57 16.39
C GLN A 290 40.29 18.03 16.86
N SER A 291 40.51 18.22 18.15
CA SER A 291 41.39 19.22 18.79
C SER A 291 41.18 19.16 20.30
#